data_AF-A0A7S3ETU0-F1
#
_entry.id   AF-A0A7S3ETU0-F1
#
_cell.length_a   1.000
_cell.length_b   1.000
_cell.length_c   1.000
_cell.angle_alpha   90.00
_cell.angle_beta   90.00
_cell.angle_gamma   90.00
#
_symmetry.space_group_name_H-M   'P 1'
#
loop_
_entity.id
_entity.type
_entity.pdbx_description
1 polymer ?
#
loop_
_entity_poly.entity_id
_entity_poly.type
_entity_poly.pdbx_seq_one_letter_code
_entity_poly.pdbx_strand_id
1 'polypeptide(L)'
;AEAPPPAAPPATAPAAKQPSSRIFLTGKTPGDKNKICLGAYIVQADTIHNDRHVYKQEDDGQCMLWHNDGLWYVGAASNWGGRSGFMAVEDTAEMPDKISATWTVAADG
;
A
#
# COMPACT_ATOMS: atom_id res chain seq x y z
N ALA A 1 -41.56 -5.67 -32.65
CA ALA A 1 -40.70 -4.63 -32.04
C ALA A 1 -41.26 -4.42 -30.65
N GLU A 2 -40.57 -4.78 -29.58
CA GLU A 2 -39.30 -4.21 -29.12
C GLU A 2 -38.54 -5.29 -28.33
N ALA A 3 -37.22 -5.39 -28.51
CA ALA A 3 -36.42 -6.30 -27.72
C ALA A 3 -36.42 -5.83 -26.25
N PRO A 4 -36.44 -6.73 -25.25
CA PRO A 4 -36.21 -6.32 -23.87
C PRO A 4 -34.82 -5.65 -23.78
N PRO A 5 -34.67 -4.57 -22.99
CA PRO A 5 -33.38 -3.91 -22.82
C PRO A 5 -32.35 -4.91 -22.27
N PRO A 6 -31.06 -4.79 -22.63
CA PRO A 6 -30.04 -5.67 -22.09
C PRO A 6 -30.02 -5.55 -20.57
N ALA A 7 -30.08 -6.69 -19.89
CA ALA A 7 -29.94 -6.77 -18.45
C ALA A 7 -28.67 -6.01 -18.03
N ALA A 8 -28.83 -5.01 -17.17
CA ALA A 8 -27.71 -4.34 -16.53
C ALA A 8 -26.82 -5.40 -15.85
N PRO A 9 -25.48 -5.26 -15.88
CA PRO A 9 -24.62 -6.13 -15.10
C PRO A 9 -24.99 -6.02 -13.61
N PRO A 10 -24.84 -7.09 -12.81
CA PRO A 10 -25.23 -7.07 -11.41
C PRO A 10 -24.43 -6.02 -10.66
N ALA A 11 -25.14 -5.03 -10.11
CA ALA A 11 -24.60 -4.08 -9.16
C ALA A 11 -24.32 -4.82 -7.84
N THR A 12 -23.07 -5.24 -7.60
CA THR A 12 -22.60 -5.59 -6.24
C THR A 12 -21.09 -5.44 -6.09
N ALA A 13 -20.61 -4.20 -6.20
CA ALA A 13 -19.54 -3.72 -5.33
C ALA A 13 -19.96 -2.31 -4.94
N PRO A 14 -20.00 -1.96 -3.63
CA PRO A 14 -20.21 -0.57 -3.29
C PRO A 14 -19.08 0.21 -3.95
N ALA A 15 -19.45 1.15 -4.81
CA ALA A 15 -18.58 2.24 -5.21
C ALA A 15 -18.30 3.08 -3.95
N ALA A 16 -17.45 2.54 -3.07
CA ALA A 16 -16.79 3.34 -2.06
C ALA A 16 -16.06 4.41 -2.85
N LYS A 17 -16.44 5.68 -2.61
CA LYS A 17 -15.66 6.85 -3.03
C LYS A 17 -14.26 6.69 -2.46
N GLN A 18 -13.38 6.03 -3.20
CA GLN A 18 -12.00 5.81 -2.79
C GLN A 18 -11.29 7.16 -2.85
N PRO A 19 -10.57 7.59 -1.80
CA PRO A 19 -9.57 8.63 -1.96
C PRO A 19 -8.52 8.09 -2.93
N SER A 20 -8.41 8.75 -4.08
CA SER A 20 -7.51 8.41 -5.16
C SER A 20 -6.08 8.83 -4.82
N SER A 21 -5.45 8.13 -3.88
CA SER A 21 -4.01 8.22 -3.64
C SER A 21 -3.40 6.83 -3.82
N ARG A 22 -3.34 6.41 -5.09
CA ARG A 22 -2.55 5.24 -5.51
C ARG A 22 -1.10 5.67 -5.63
N ILE A 23 -0.19 4.92 -5.01
CA ILE A 23 1.25 5.15 -5.08
C ILE A 23 1.92 3.94 -5.72
N PHE A 24 3.12 4.13 -6.24
CA PHE A 24 3.93 3.05 -6.80
C PHE A 24 5.26 2.98 -6.06
N LEU A 25 5.47 1.88 -5.34
CA LEU A 25 6.77 1.58 -4.77
C LEU A 25 7.58 0.84 -5.83
N THR A 26 8.55 1.53 -6.42
CA THR A 26 9.40 0.98 -7.49
C THR A 26 10.86 1.19 -7.12
N GLY A 27 11.74 0.33 -7.64
CA GLY A 27 13.17 0.44 -7.36
C GLY A 27 13.89 -0.87 -7.56
N LYS A 28 15.16 -0.89 -7.20
CA LYS A 28 15.97 -2.10 -7.12
C LYS A 28 16.11 -2.50 -5.67
N THR A 29 15.72 -3.72 -5.35
CA THR A 29 15.99 -4.33 -4.06
C THR A 29 17.31 -5.11 -4.12
N PRO A 30 18.20 -5.00 -3.13
CA PRO A 30 19.45 -5.76 -3.12
C PRO A 30 19.19 -7.28 -3.21
N GLY A 31 19.73 -7.92 -4.25
CA GLY A 31 19.57 -9.37 -4.47
C GLY A 31 18.14 -9.82 -4.73
N ASP A 32 17.28 -8.96 -5.31
CA ASP A 32 15.86 -9.24 -5.57
C ASP A 32 15.03 -9.58 -4.31
N LYS A 33 15.56 -9.28 -3.13
CA LYS A 33 14.89 -9.51 -1.84
C LYS A 33 13.69 -8.61 -1.66
N ASN A 34 12.58 -9.13 -1.16
CA ASN A 34 11.36 -8.36 -0.90
C ASN A 34 10.80 -7.63 -2.13
N LYS A 35 11.18 -8.03 -3.36
CA LYS A 35 10.61 -7.52 -4.61
C LYS A 35 9.10 -7.70 -4.70
N ILE A 36 8.57 -8.67 -3.95
CA ILE A 36 7.13 -8.92 -3.82
C ILE A 36 6.38 -7.72 -3.24
N CYS A 37 7.05 -6.85 -2.49
CA CYS A 37 6.46 -5.63 -1.97
C CYS A 37 6.65 -4.42 -2.87
N LEU A 38 7.34 -4.54 -4.01
CA LEU A 38 7.30 -3.51 -5.03
C LEU A 38 5.98 -3.62 -5.81
N GLY A 39 5.46 -2.50 -6.28
CA GLY A 39 4.21 -2.46 -7.03
C GLY A 39 3.33 -1.29 -6.64
N ALA A 40 2.05 -1.39 -7.00
CA ALA A 40 1.06 -0.38 -6.68
C ALA A 40 0.50 -0.58 -5.27
N TYR A 41 0.29 0.52 -4.55
CA TYR A 41 -0.41 0.54 -3.27
C TYR A 41 -1.55 1.53 -3.31
N ILE A 42 -2.67 1.15 -2.71
CA ILE A 42 -3.88 1.95 -2.60
C ILE A 42 -4.06 2.37 -1.16
N VAL A 43 -4.23 3.68 -0.94
CA VAL A 43 -4.59 4.24 0.36
C VAL A 43 -5.86 3.57 0.91
N GLN A 44 -5.82 3.18 2.18
CA GLN A 44 -6.96 2.67 2.92
C GLN A 44 -7.60 3.84 3.66
N ALA A 45 -8.58 4.48 3.02
CA ALA A 45 -9.30 5.65 3.53
C ALA A 45 -9.81 5.49 4.96
N ASP A 46 -10.31 4.29 5.24
CA ASP A 46 -10.95 3.94 6.51
C ASP A 46 -9.93 3.49 7.57
N THR A 47 -8.63 3.50 7.25
CA THR A 47 -7.56 3.01 8.13
C THR A 47 -6.46 4.05 8.29
N ILE A 48 -6.48 4.72 9.44
CA ILE A 48 -5.44 5.65 9.89
C ILE A 48 -4.66 4.99 11.03
N HIS A 49 -3.33 5.03 10.93
CA HIS A 49 -2.40 4.53 11.93
C HIS A 49 -1.34 5.61 12.20
N ASN A 50 -1.14 5.98 13.47
CA ASN A 50 -0.23 7.06 13.89
C ASN A 50 -0.44 8.37 13.09
N ASP A 51 -1.69 8.81 12.98
CA ASP A 51 -2.09 10.02 12.24
C ASP A 51 -1.75 10.01 10.74
N ARG A 52 -1.35 8.86 10.18
CA ARG A 52 -1.07 8.65 8.76
C ARG A 52 -1.98 7.59 8.17
N HIS A 53 -2.30 7.75 6.89
CA HIS A 53 -3.05 6.71 6.18
C HIS A 53 -2.18 5.47 5.96
N VAL A 54 -2.80 4.31 6.03
CA VAL A 54 -2.18 3.04 5.68
C VAL A 54 -2.46 2.74 4.21
N TYR A 55 -1.53 2.06 3.54
CA TYR A 55 -1.70 1.68 2.13
C TYR A 55 -1.59 0.16 2.01
N LYS A 56 -2.43 -0.42 1.16
CA LYS A 56 -2.43 -1.85 0.88
C LYS A 56 -2.00 -2.09 -0.56
N GLN A 57 -1.15 -3.09 -0.78
CA GLN A 57 -0.72 -3.46 -2.12
C GLN A 57 -1.91 -3.88 -2.98
N GLU A 58 -1.93 -3.45 -4.23
CA GLU A 58 -3.01 -3.73 -5.18
C GLU A 58 -2.90 -5.13 -5.80
N ASP A 59 -1.68 -5.63 -6.04
CA ASP A 59 -1.42 -6.90 -6.73
C ASP A 59 -2.03 -8.09 -5.97
N ASP A 60 -1.34 -8.57 -4.93
CA ASP A 60 -1.78 -9.73 -4.13
C ASP A 60 -2.28 -9.31 -2.73
N GLY A 61 -2.17 -8.02 -2.39
CA GLY A 61 -2.51 -7.49 -1.07
C GLY A 61 -1.70 -8.07 0.08
N GLN A 62 -0.56 -8.71 -0.21
CA GLN A 62 0.30 -9.35 0.78
C GLN A 62 1.17 -8.37 1.54
N CYS A 63 1.53 -7.23 0.93
CA CYS A 63 2.26 -6.17 1.59
C CYS A 63 1.34 -4.98 1.94
N MET A 64 1.65 -4.34 3.07
CA MET A 64 1.07 -3.09 3.52
C MET A 64 2.19 -2.10 3.79
N LEU A 65 1.86 -0.82 3.65
CA LEU A 65 2.73 0.32 3.89
C LEU A 65 2.09 1.18 4.98
N TRP A 66 2.83 1.45 6.04
CA TRP A 66 2.35 2.23 7.18
C TRP A 66 3.45 3.10 7.75
N HIS A 67 3.07 4.13 8.50
CA HIS A 67 4.00 4.98 9.23
C HIS A 67 3.98 4.63 10.72
N ASN A 68 5.15 4.54 11.33
CA ASN A 68 5.29 4.31 12.76
C ASN A 68 6.55 4.97 13.29
N ASP A 69 6.40 5.78 14.33
CA ASP A 69 7.51 6.36 15.10
C ASP A 69 8.58 7.08 14.24
N GLY A 70 8.13 7.85 13.23
CA GLY A 70 9.04 8.59 12.34
C GLY A 70 9.63 7.79 11.18
N LEU A 71 9.27 6.51 11.05
CA LEU A 71 9.69 5.66 9.94
C LEU A 71 8.47 5.18 9.14
N TRP A 72 8.62 5.11 7.82
CA TRP A 72 7.72 4.38 6.95
C TRP A 72 8.19 2.94 6.82
N TYR A 73 7.26 2.00 6.96
CA TYR A 73 7.52 0.57 6.87
C TYR A 73 6.67 -0.06 5.79
N VAL A 74 7.25 -1.02 5.08
CA VAL A 74 6.55 -1.93 4.17
C VAL A 74 6.76 -3.33 4.70
N GLY A 75 5.69 -4.08 4.88
CA GLY A 75 5.75 -5.43 5.45
C GLY A 75 4.49 -6.22 5.18
N ALA A 76 4.45 -7.46 5.69
CA ALA A 76 3.31 -8.33 5.50
C ALA A 76 2.01 -7.69 6.04
N ALA A 77 0.90 -7.89 5.33
CA ALA A 77 -0.42 -7.42 5.74
C ALA A 77 -0.91 -8.05 7.05
N SER A 78 -0.27 -9.12 7.55
CA SER A 78 -0.52 -9.68 8.88
C SER A 78 0.28 -9.00 10.00
N ASN A 79 1.33 -8.24 9.65
CA ASN A 79 2.26 -7.59 10.58
C ASN A 79 2.22 -6.05 10.47
N TRP A 80 1.20 -5.49 9.83
CA TRP A 80 1.05 -4.04 9.69
C TRP A 80 0.87 -3.37 11.07
N GLY A 81 1.37 -2.15 11.20
CA GLY A 81 1.35 -1.38 12.46
C GLY A 81 2.48 -1.72 13.44
N GLY A 82 3.32 -2.70 13.12
CA GLY A 82 4.53 -3.01 13.89
C GLY A 82 5.67 -2.00 13.67
N ARG A 83 6.78 -2.22 14.38
CA ARG A 83 8.09 -1.55 14.14
C ARG A 83 9.04 -2.42 13.31
N SER A 84 8.50 -3.42 12.60
CA SER A 84 9.27 -4.35 11.77
C SER A 84 8.58 -4.55 10.43
N GLY A 85 9.36 -4.52 9.36
CA GLY A 85 8.91 -4.69 8.00
C GLY A 85 10.01 -5.24 7.12
N PHE A 86 9.65 -5.60 5.91
CA PHE A 86 10.57 -6.01 4.85
C PHE A 86 11.40 -4.83 4.33
N MET A 87 10.82 -3.62 4.35
CA MET A 87 11.51 -2.39 4.00
C MET A 87 11.15 -1.31 5.01
N ALA A 88 12.09 -0.41 5.30
CA ALA A 88 11.89 0.72 6.16
C ALA A 88 12.63 1.94 5.63
N VAL A 89 12.10 3.13 5.88
CA VAL A 89 12.74 4.41 5.57
C VAL A 89 12.44 5.40 6.67
N GLU A 90 13.47 6.09 7.15
CA GLU A 90 13.32 7.16 8.14
C GLU A 90 12.93 8.45 7.42
N ASP A 91 11.64 8.78 7.49
CA ASP A 91 11.08 9.97 6.86
C ASP A 91 9.77 10.35 7.58
N THR A 92 9.61 11.65 7.88
CA THR A 92 8.42 12.20 8.53
C THR A 92 7.36 12.68 7.54
N ALA A 93 7.61 12.49 6.23
CA ALA A 93 6.69 12.77 5.15
C ALA A 93 5.27 12.32 5.47
N GLU A 94 4.29 13.17 5.15
CA GLU A 94 2.88 12.91 5.42
C GLU A 94 2.27 11.82 4.56
N MET A 95 2.87 11.64 3.39
CA MET A 95 2.46 10.71 2.38
C MET A 95 3.72 10.07 1.80
N PRO A 96 3.65 8.80 1.42
CA PRO A 96 4.81 8.06 0.98
C PRO A 96 5.36 8.52 -0.39
N ASP A 97 4.57 9.22 -1.20
CA ASP A 97 5.04 9.87 -2.43
C ASP A 97 5.97 11.06 -2.17
N LYS A 98 5.94 11.63 -0.96
CA LYS A 98 6.82 12.72 -0.53
C LYS A 98 8.09 12.23 0.17
N ILE A 99 8.26 10.92 0.34
CA ILE A 99 9.47 10.35 0.92
C ILE A 99 10.63 10.66 -0.03
N SER A 100 11.67 11.27 0.51
CA SER A 100 12.90 11.60 -0.22
C SER A 100 14.10 10.84 0.29
N ALA A 101 13.98 10.23 1.48
CA ALA A 101 15.00 9.37 2.05
C ALA A 101 15.11 8.02 1.33
N THR A 102 16.23 7.34 1.57
CA THR A 102 16.54 6.06 0.94
C THR A 102 15.88 4.91 1.69
N TRP A 103 15.14 4.08 0.97
CA TRP A 103 14.58 2.84 1.50
C TRP A 103 15.66 1.82 1.84
N THR A 104 15.62 1.31 3.06
CA THR A 104 16.42 0.19 3.51
C THR A 104 15.61 -1.09 3.39
N VAL A 105 16.19 -2.11 2.77
CA VAL A 105 15.58 -3.44 2.67
C VAL A 105 16.16 -4.28 3.81
N ALA A 106 15.30 -4.86 4.64
CA ALA A 106 15.74 -5.80 5.66
C ALA A 106 16.44 -6.98 4.97
N ALA A 107 17.69 -7.25 5.35
CA ALA A 107 18.33 -8.50 4.98
C ALA A 107 17.56 -9.63 5.68
N ASP A 108 17.19 -10.70 4.95
CA ASP A 108 16.68 -11.93 5.56
C ASP A 108 17.51 -12.25 6.81
N GLY A 109 16.84 -12.36 7.95
CA GLY A 109 17.43 -12.90 9.18
C GLY A 109 17.70 -14.39 9.04
#